data_AF-A0A7Y4L2H8-F1
#
_entry.id   AF-A0A7Y4L2H8-F1
#
_cell.length_a   1.000
_cell.length_b   1.000
_cell.length_c   1.000
_cell.angle_alpha   90.00
_cell.angle_beta   90.00
_cell.angle_gamma   90.00
#
_symmetry.space_group_name_H-M   'P 1'
#
loop_
_entity.id
_entity.type
_entity.pdbx_description
1 polymer ?
#
loop_
_entity_poly.entity_id
_entity_poly.type
_entity_poly.pdbx_seq_one_letter_code
_entity_poly.pdbx_strand_id
1 'polypeptide(L)'
;MNRLITTALAALVVATATACGPTGTVVDKDQRTRQKIVNGKPQYEPCWWIKIRDSAGETHTFCTSRAKWRKVGKGDIWSGE
;
A
#
# COMPACT_ATOMS: atom_id res chain seq x y z
N MET A 1 30.27 40.07 19.37
CA MET A 1 30.61 39.81 17.95
C MET A 1 30.31 38.35 17.65
N ASN A 2 29.53 38.12 16.59
CA ASN A 2 29.36 36.90 15.78
C ASN A 2 29.00 35.59 16.50
N ARG A 3 27.72 35.18 16.51
CA ARG A 3 27.02 34.44 15.44
C ARG A 3 27.80 33.19 14.99
N LEU A 4 27.29 32.00 15.30
CA LEU A 4 26.59 31.13 14.33
C LEU A 4 26.26 29.78 14.97
N ILE A 5 24.97 29.65 15.29
CA ILE A 5 24.26 28.38 15.42
C ILE A 5 24.53 27.61 14.13
N THR A 6 25.31 26.53 14.19
CA THR A 6 25.44 25.62 13.04
C THR A 6 24.53 24.43 13.32
N THR A 7 23.27 24.72 13.04
CA THR A 7 22.21 23.81 12.61
C THR A 7 22.62 22.37 12.37
N ALA A 8 21.97 21.50 13.15
CA ALA A 8 21.76 20.10 12.87
C ALA A 8 21.52 19.87 11.37
N LEU A 9 22.42 19.14 10.72
CA LEU A 9 22.11 18.45 9.48
C LEU A 9 21.12 17.33 9.80
N ALA A 10 19.87 17.71 10.00
CA ALA A 10 18.77 16.84 9.66
C ALA A 10 18.86 16.66 8.15
N ALA A 11 19.55 15.60 7.73
CA ALA A 11 19.42 15.06 6.38
C ALA A 11 17.97 14.62 6.25
N LEU A 12 17.14 15.56 5.83
CA LEU A 12 15.78 15.35 5.37
C LEU A 12 15.93 14.48 4.13
N VAL A 13 15.98 13.17 4.33
CA VAL A 13 15.72 12.20 3.28
C VAL A 13 14.27 12.44 2.91
N VAL A 14 14.06 13.36 1.97
CA VAL A 14 12.82 13.49 1.22
C VAL A 14 12.76 12.21 0.38
N ALA A 15 12.35 11.13 1.03
CA ALA A 15 11.77 10.00 0.34
C ALA A 15 10.54 10.58 -0.36
N THR A 16 10.72 10.91 -1.62
CA THR A 16 9.64 11.05 -2.58
C THR A 16 8.89 9.73 -2.55
N ALA A 17 7.91 9.64 -1.63
CA ALA A 17 6.90 8.60 -1.59
C ALA A 17 5.99 8.80 -2.81
N THR A 18 6.59 8.65 -4.00
CA THR A 18 5.93 7.99 -5.10
C THR A 18 5.31 6.75 -4.50
N ALA A 19 3.99 6.63 -4.62
CA ALA A 19 3.21 5.57 -4.03
C ALA A 19 3.64 4.22 -4.62
N CYS A 20 4.75 3.69 -4.14
CA CYS A 20 5.19 2.33 -4.33
C CYS A 20 4.21 1.53 -3.50
N GLY A 21 3.14 1.05 -4.13
CA GLY A 21 2.18 0.18 -3.46
C GLY A 21 2.92 -1.00 -2.84
N PRO A 22 2.36 -1.54 -1.74
CA PRO A 22 3.09 -2.48 -0.89
C PRO A 22 3.55 -3.68 -1.73
N THR A 23 4.85 -3.94 -1.69
CA THR A 23 5.48 -5.06 -2.40
C THR A 23 5.64 -6.22 -1.42
N GLY A 24 5.25 -7.43 -1.82
CA GLY A 24 5.31 -8.58 -0.95
C GLY A 24 4.78 -9.87 -1.58
N THR A 25 4.92 -10.96 -0.83
CA THR A 25 4.41 -12.28 -1.22
C THR A 25 2.93 -12.39 -0.88
N VAL A 26 2.09 -12.76 -1.83
CA VAL A 26 0.66 -12.99 -1.58
C VAL A 26 0.49 -14.18 -0.64
N VAL A 27 -0.10 -13.93 0.53
CA VAL A 27 -0.42 -14.95 1.54
C VAL A 27 -1.83 -15.48 1.35
N ASP A 28 -2.76 -14.58 1.00
CA ASP A 28 -4.17 -14.87 0.88
C ASP A 28 -4.84 -13.85 -0.06
N LYS A 29 -5.92 -14.27 -0.71
CA LYS A 29 -6.77 -13.39 -1.51
C LYS A 29 -8.22 -13.83 -1.46
N ASP A 30 -9.11 -12.85 -1.44
CA ASP A 30 -10.55 -13.11 -1.53
C ASP A 30 -11.27 -11.96 -2.25
N GLN A 31 -12.37 -12.27 -2.91
CA GLN A 31 -13.21 -11.28 -3.56
C GLN A 31 -14.42 -10.97 -2.67
N ARG A 32 -14.49 -9.74 -2.15
CA ARG A 32 -15.62 -9.28 -1.34
C ARG A 32 -16.05 -7.89 -1.76
N THR A 33 -17.22 -7.46 -1.31
CA THR A 33 -17.64 -6.08 -1.49
C THR A 33 -16.89 -5.18 -0.49
N ARG A 34 -16.61 -3.94 -0.92
CA ARG A 34 -16.21 -2.87 -0.01
C ARG A 34 -17.24 -1.76 -0.07
N GLN A 35 -17.48 -1.13 1.07
CA GLN A 35 -18.27 0.09 1.13
C GLN A 35 -17.36 1.29 0.81
N LYS A 36 -17.82 2.16 -0.08
CA LYS A 36 -17.21 3.45 -0.39
C LYS A 36 -18.28 4.53 -0.28
N ILE A 37 -17.94 5.68 0.31
CA ILE A 37 -18.85 6.82 0.31
C ILE A 37 -18.59 7.65 -0.96
N VAL A 38 -19.62 7.85 -1.78
CA VAL A 38 -19.57 8.66 -2.99
C VAL A 38 -20.71 9.66 -2.92
N ASN A 39 -20.38 10.96 -2.97
CA ASN A 39 -21.35 12.05 -2.84
C ASN A 39 -22.25 11.90 -1.60
N GLY A 40 -21.66 11.54 -0.45
CA GLY A 40 -22.38 11.34 0.81
C GLY A 40 -23.25 10.09 0.88
N LYS A 41 -23.29 9.26 -0.18
CA LYS A 41 -24.08 8.02 -0.21
C LYS A 41 -23.17 6.79 -0.11
N PRO A 42 -23.52 5.77 0.69
CA PRO A 42 -22.80 4.51 0.70
C PRO A 42 -23.05 3.78 -0.63
N GLN A 43 -21.96 3.37 -1.27
CA GLN A 43 -21.95 2.52 -2.44
C GLN A 43 -21.13 1.26 -2.13
N TYR A 44 -21.54 0.13 -2.69
CA TYR A 44 -20.85 -1.14 -2.51
C TYR A 44 -20.27 -1.55 -3.86
N GLU A 45 -18.97 -1.77 -3.90
CA GLU A 45 -18.28 -2.21 -5.11
C GLU A 45 -17.48 -3.49 -4.86
N PRO A 46 -17.37 -4.40 -5.85
CA PRO A 46 -16.55 -5.59 -5.73
C PRO A 46 -15.08 -5.19 -5.60
N CYS A 47 -14.38 -5.88 -4.71
CA CYS A 47 -13.00 -5.59 -4.38
C CYS A 47 -12.23 -6.87 -4.08
N TRP A 48 -10.98 -6.93 -4.51
CA TRP A 48 -10.06 -7.98 -4.11
C TRP A 48 -9.39 -7.56 -2.81
N TRP A 49 -9.67 -8.31 -1.75
CA TRP A 49 -8.97 -8.21 -0.48
C TRP A 49 -7.75 -9.12 -0.57
N ILE A 50 -6.59 -8.50 -0.57
CA ILE A 50 -5.33 -9.21 -0.71
C ILE A 50 -4.54 -9.02 0.57
N LYS A 51 -3.94 -10.12 1.01
CA LYS A 51 -2.98 -10.15 2.11
C LYS A 51 -1.61 -10.45 1.54
N ILE A 52 -0.64 -9.58 1.75
CA ILE A 52 0.76 -9.83 1.40
C ILE A 52 1.63 -9.84 2.64
N ARG A 53 2.73 -10.59 2.59
CA ARG A 53 3.82 -10.50 3.54
C ARG A 53 4.99 -9.79 2.88
N ASP A 54 5.44 -8.68 3.45
CA ASP A 54 6.57 -7.93 2.93
C ASP A 54 7.93 -8.58 3.31
N SER A 55 9.02 -7.94 2.91
CA SER A 55 10.38 -8.40 3.21
C SER A 55 10.77 -8.29 4.69
N ALA A 56 10.08 -7.45 5.47
CA ALA A 56 10.25 -7.35 6.92
C ALA A 56 9.47 -8.44 7.68
N GLY A 57 8.65 -9.22 6.96
CA GLY A 57 7.77 -10.24 7.53
C GLY A 57 6.42 -9.69 8.00
N GLU A 58 6.17 -8.39 7.82
CA GLU A 58 4.90 -7.76 8.18
C GLU A 58 3.82 -8.12 7.16
N THR A 59 2.60 -8.26 7.65
CA THR A 59 1.47 -8.66 6.82
C THR A 59 0.55 -7.47 6.56
N HIS A 60 0.41 -7.10 5.29
CA HIS A 60 -0.40 -5.98 4.84
C HIS A 60 -1.66 -6.49 4.17
N THR A 61 -2.80 -5.88 4.49
CA THR A 61 -4.09 -6.18 3.85
C THR A 61 -4.58 -4.96 3.09
N PHE A 62 -4.91 -5.12 1.82
CA PHE A 62 -5.42 -4.04 1.00
C PHE A 62 -6.57 -4.50 0.11
N CYS A 63 -7.42 -3.54 -0.22
CA CYS A 63 -8.57 -3.72 -1.07
C CYS A 63 -8.31 -3.02 -2.42
N THR A 64 -8.35 -3.78 -3.51
CA THR A 64 -8.05 -3.28 -4.86
C THR A 64 -9.04 -3.80 -5.89
N SER A 65 -9.46 -2.94 -6.81
CA SER A 65 -10.34 -3.29 -7.94
C SER A 65 -9.55 -3.64 -9.21
N ARG A 66 -8.21 -3.58 -9.17
CA ARG A 66 -7.38 -3.74 -10.39
C ARG A 66 -7.48 -5.17 -10.93
N ALA A 67 -7.63 -5.29 -12.25
CA ALA A 67 -7.75 -6.58 -12.96
C ALA A 67 -6.56 -7.53 -12.72
N LYS A 68 -5.37 -6.98 -12.45
CA LYS A 68 -4.15 -7.75 -12.17
C LYS A 68 -4.28 -8.68 -10.96
N TRP A 69 -5.01 -8.25 -9.93
CA TRP A 69 -5.27 -9.05 -8.72
C TRP A 69 -6.23 -10.23 -8.94
N ARG A 70 -6.96 -10.28 -10.05
CA ARG A 70 -7.78 -11.45 -10.40
C ARG A 70 -6.91 -12.68 -10.65
N LYS A 71 -5.71 -12.49 -11.19
CA LYS A 71 -4.84 -13.58 -11.68
C LYS A 71 -3.75 -14.01 -10.69
N VAL A 72 -3.47 -13.24 -9.64
CA VAL A 72 -2.44 -13.61 -8.66
C VAL A 72 -2.89 -14.79 -7.80
N GLY A 73 -1.99 -15.69 -7.44
CA GLY A 73 -2.18 -16.78 -6.50
C GLY A 73 -1.41 -16.58 -5.21
N LYS A 74 -1.60 -17.49 -4.25
CA LYS A 74 -0.78 -17.56 -3.04
C LYS A 74 0.66 -17.94 -3.43
N GLY A 75 1.64 -17.23 -2.88
CA GLY A 75 3.06 -17.42 -3.18
C GLY A 75 3.60 -16.51 -4.28
N ASP A 76 2.74 -15.82 -5.03
CA ASP A 76 3.19 -14.85 -6.03
C ASP A 76 3.82 -13.63 -5.35
N ILE A 77 4.95 -13.16 -5.90
CA ILE A 77 5.52 -11.87 -5.54
C ILE A 77 4.77 -10.79 -6.31
N TRP A 78 4.26 -9.79 -5.59
CA TRP A 78 3.55 -8.68 -6.20
C TRP A 78 4.13 -7.34 -5.75
N SER A 79 4.42 -6.43 -6.69
CA SER A 79 4.75 -5.03 -6.42
C SER A 79 3.61 -4.11 -6.86
N GLY A 80 3.19 -3.23 -5.96
CA GLY A 80 2.15 -2.26 -6.25
C GLY A 80 2.67 -1.12 -7.12
N GLU A 81 2.74 -1.28 -8.44
CA GLU A 81 2.71 -0.13 -9.36
C GLU A 81 1.29 0.45 -9.42
#